data_AF-A0A7Y8KLQ2-F1
#
_entry.id   AF-A0A7Y8KLQ2-F1
#
_cell.length_a   1.000
_cell.length_b   1.000
_cell.length_c   1.000
_cell.angle_alpha   90.00
_cell.angle_beta   90.00
_cell.angle_gamma   90.00
#
_symmetry.space_group_name_H-M   'P 1'
#
loop_
_entity.id
_entity.type
_entity.pdbx_description
1 polymer ?
#
loop_
_entity_poly.entity_id
_entity_poly.type
_entity_poly.pdbx_seq_one_letter_code
_entity_poly.pdbx_strand_id
1 'polypeptide(L)'
;MGVTGARLKNNDGSFDELTVDGVFIAIGHTPNTSLFEGVLEAKDGYLVVQGGREGNSTATNIEGIFAAGDVADHVYLQAITSAGAGCMAALDAERYLDGLKDAAF
;
A
#
# COMPACT_ATOMS: atom_id res chain seq x y z
N MET A 1 -16.80 30.90 0.89
CA MET A 1 -16.57 30.71 -0.56
C MET A 1 -16.30 29.24 -0.79
N GLY A 2 -16.99 28.61 -1.72
CA GLY A 2 -16.88 27.19 -2.03
C GLY A 2 -16.76 26.97 -3.53
N VAL A 3 -16.70 25.71 -3.94
CA VAL A 3 -16.83 25.31 -5.35
C VAL A 3 -18.20 25.80 -5.87
N THR A 4 -18.23 26.33 -7.10
CA THR A 4 -19.47 26.73 -7.78
C THR A 4 -19.69 25.95 -9.07
N GLY A 5 -18.75 25.11 -9.46
CA GLY A 5 -18.84 24.31 -10.66
C GLY A 5 -17.56 23.55 -11.00
N ALA A 6 -17.64 22.73 -12.03
CA ALA A 6 -16.53 22.01 -12.63
C ALA A 6 -16.57 22.18 -14.14
N ARG A 7 -15.42 22.41 -14.77
CA ARG A 7 -15.28 22.38 -16.23
C ARG A 7 -14.69 21.04 -16.63
N LEU A 8 -15.41 20.30 -17.46
CA LEU A 8 -15.00 19.01 -17.98
C LEU A 8 -14.51 19.16 -19.42
N LYS A 9 -13.47 18.40 -19.77
CA LYS A 9 -13.02 18.27 -21.16
C LYS A 9 -13.44 16.90 -21.68
N ASN A 10 -14.22 16.89 -22.75
CA ASN A 10 -14.65 15.67 -23.42
C ASN A 10 -13.53 15.07 -24.27
N ASN A 11 -13.66 13.78 -24.61
CA ASN A 11 -12.67 13.07 -25.44
C ASN A 11 -12.54 13.64 -26.86
N ASP A 12 -13.57 14.32 -27.36
CA ASP A 12 -13.56 15.03 -28.65
C ASP A 12 -12.92 16.43 -28.56
N GLY A 13 -12.48 16.85 -27.36
CA GLY A 13 -11.86 18.13 -27.10
C GLY A 13 -12.82 19.28 -26.79
N SER A 14 -14.14 19.05 -26.82
CA SER A 14 -15.14 20.02 -26.37
C SER A 14 -15.11 20.19 -24.84
N PHE A 15 -15.74 21.26 -24.35
CA PHE A 15 -15.82 21.56 -22.92
C PHE A 15 -17.26 21.71 -22.47
N ASP A 16 -17.56 21.15 -21.31
CA ASP A 16 -18.82 21.32 -20.59
C ASP A 16 -18.58 22.00 -19.25
N GLU A 17 -19.53 22.84 -18.83
CA GLU A 17 -19.54 23.45 -17.51
C GLU A 17 -20.70 22.88 -16.69
N LEU A 18 -20.37 22.25 -15.57
CA LEU A 18 -21.33 21.80 -14.58
C LEU A 18 -21.38 22.78 -13.42
N THR A 19 -22.57 23.30 -13.11
CA THR A 19 -22.80 24.05 -11.87
C THR A 19 -23.03 23.04 -10.75
N VAL A 20 -22.13 23.01 -9.77
CA VAL A 20 -22.17 22.10 -8.61
C VAL A 20 -21.58 22.80 -7.39
N ASP A 21 -22.05 22.42 -6.20
CA ASP A 21 -21.58 23.00 -4.94
C ASP A 21 -20.36 22.27 -4.33
N GLY A 22 -19.95 21.14 -4.93
CA GLY A 22 -18.83 20.33 -4.44
C GLY A 22 -18.33 19.30 -5.46
N VAL A 23 -17.04 18.97 -5.37
CA VAL A 23 -16.38 17.93 -6.18
C VAL A 23 -15.67 16.95 -5.26
N PHE A 24 -15.93 15.65 -5.44
CA PHE A 24 -15.27 14.57 -4.73
C PHE A 24 -14.38 13.79 -5.71
N ILE A 25 -13.07 13.79 -5.48
CA ILE A 25 -12.10 13.11 -6.34
C ILE A 25 -11.89 11.69 -5.80
N ALA A 26 -12.36 10.69 -6.53
CA ALA A 26 -12.31 9.28 -6.15
C ALA A 26 -11.71 8.42 -7.29
N ILE A 27 -10.47 8.71 -7.67
CA ILE A 27 -9.76 8.06 -8.80
C ILE A 27 -8.83 6.91 -8.37
N GLY A 28 -9.01 6.41 -7.14
CA GLY A 28 -8.17 5.38 -6.53
C GLY A 28 -7.13 5.95 -5.56
N HIS A 29 -6.28 5.06 -5.06
CA HIS A 29 -5.25 5.38 -4.07
C HIS A 29 -3.86 5.08 -4.62
N THR A 30 -2.90 5.92 -4.26
CA THR A 30 -1.47 5.64 -4.44
C THR A 30 -0.93 5.09 -3.12
N PRO A 31 -0.20 3.96 -3.11
CA PRO A 31 0.41 3.45 -1.88
C PRO A 31 1.43 4.46 -1.31
N ASN A 32 1.45 4.62 0.01
CA ASN A 32 2.32 5.58 0.70
C ASN A 32 3.75 5.02 0.90
N THR A 33 4.49 4.84 -0.19
CA THR A 33 5.81 4.20 -0.19
C THR A 33 6.98 5.12 -0.52
N SER A 34 6.71 6.40 -0.80
CA SER A 34 7.73 7.37 -1.22
C SER A 34 8.91 7.51 -0.25
N LEU A 35 8.68 7.31 1.06
CA LEU A 35 9.73 7.33 2.07
C LEU A 35 10.76 6.19 1.91
N PHE A 36 10.39 5.10 1.24
CA PHE A 36 11.20 3.89 1.12
C PHE A 36 11.87 3.73 -0.25
N GLU A 37 11.72 4.72 -1.14
CA GLU A 37 12.32 4.70 -2.47
C GLU A 37 13.85 4.52 -2.41
N GLY A 38 14.36 3.56 -3.18
CA GLY A 38 15.79 3.21 -3.20
C GLY A 38 16.27 2.39 -1.99
N VAL A 39 15.42 2.12 -1.02
CA VAL A 39 15.73 1.29 0.16
C VAL A 39 14.99 -0.05 0.08
N LEU A 40 13.67 0.00 -0.07
CA LEU A 40 12.84 -1.20 -0.21
C LEU A 40 12.48 -1.43 -1.67
N GLU A 41 12.43 -2.69 -2.08
CA GLU A 41 11.98 -3.08 -3.41
C GLU A 41 10.48 -2.80 -3.54
N ALA A 42 10.11 -2.11 -4.62
CA ALA A 42 8.73 -1.81 -4.93
C ALA A 42 8.43 -2.07 -6.41
N LYS A 43 7.21 -2.53 -6.69
CA LYS A 43 6.66 -2.70 -8.03
C LYS A 43 5.40 -1.87 -8.16
N ASP A 44 5.37 -0.98 -9.14
CA ASP A 44 4.24 -0.07 -9.39
C ASP A 44 3.82 0.73 -8.14
N GLY A 45 4.80 1.06 -7.29
CA GLY A 45 4.62 1.79 -6.02
C GLY A 45 4.28 0.90 -4.82
N TYR A 46 4.00 -0.39 -4.99
CA TYR A 46 3.70 -1.31 -3.88
C TYR A 46 4.96 -2.03 -3.42
N LEU A 47 5.15 -2.18 -2.10
CA LEU A 47 6.29 -2.91 -1.54
C LEU A 47 6.23 -4.38 -1.92
N VAL A 48 7.35 -4.91 -2.40
CA VAL A 48 7.48 -6.34 -2.71
C VAL A 48 7.72 -7.11 -1.43
N VAL A 49 6.92 -8.15 -1.22
CA VAL A 49 7.07 -9.10 -0.11
C VAL A 49 7.34 -10.51 -0.64
N GLN A 50 7.96 -11.35 0.18
CA GLN A 50 8.34 -12.71 -0.18
C GLN A 50 7.15 -13.58 -0.61
N GLY A 51 5.98 -13.39 0.01
CA GLY A 51 4.78 -14.17 -0.27
C GLY A 51 4.96 -15.66 0.03
N GLY A 52 4.28 -16.52 -0.74
CA GLY A 52 4.42 -17.97 -0.61
C GLY A 52 3.70 -18.58 0.61
N ARG A 53 4.07 -19.82 0.95
CA ARG A 53 3.41 -20.63 2.00
C ARG A 53 4.38 -21.20 3.05
N GLU A 54 5.66 -20.86 2.95
CA GLU A 54 6.74 -21.41 3.79
C GLU A 54 7.04 -20.56 5.04
N GLY A 55 6.19 -19.57 5.34
CA GLY A 55 6.42 -18.57 6.39
C GLY A 55 7.26 -17.39 5.90
N ASN A 56 7.38 -16.35 6.75
CA ASN A 56 8.08 -15.10 6.41
C ASN A 56 7.47 -14.38 5.20
N SER A 57 6.17 -14.57 4.96
CA SER A 57 5.50 -14.15 3.72
C SER A 57 5.40 -12.63 3.58
N THR A 58 5.54 -11.90 4.69
CA THR A 58 5.47 -10.43 4.72
C THR A 58 6.84 -9.76 4.66
N ALA A 59 7.92 -10.54 4.66
CA ALA A 59 9.27 -9.99 4.63
C ALA A 59 9.58 -9.30 3.29
N THR A 60 10.28 -8.18 3.38
CA THR A 60 10.78 -7.41 2.25
C THR A 60 12.17 -7.90 1.81
N ASN A 61 12.81 -7.18 0.89
CA ASN A 61 14.20 -7.42 0.49
C ASN A 61 15.23 -7.12 1.60
N ILE A 62 14.84 -6.47 2.71
CA ILE A 62 15.71 -6.22 3.86
C ILE A 62 15.23 -7.07 5.04
N GLU A 63 16.15 -7.86 5.60
CA GLU A 63 15.88 -8.70 6.76
C GLU A 63 15.44 -7.87 7.97
N GLY A 64 14.40 -8.33 8.67
CA GLY A 64 13.80 -7.60 9.79
C GLY A 64 12.84 -6.47 9.40
N ILE A 65 12.64 -6.23 8.09
CA ILE A 65 11.62 -5.30 7.58
C ILE A 65 10.49 -6.07 6.90
N PHE A 66 9.27 -5.82 7.35
CA PHE A 66 8.04 -6.48 6.90
C PHE A 66 7.04 -5.45 6.38
N ALA A 67 6.23 -5.82 5.40
CA ALA A 67 5.17 -5.00 4.84
C ALA A 67 3.82 -5.74 4.84
N ALA A 68 2.75 -5.03 5.16
CA ALA A 68 1.41 -5.60 5.28
C ALA A 68 0.32 -4.62 4.87
N GLY A 69 -0.78 -5.17 4.36
CA GLY A 69 -1.94 -4.42 3.88
C GLY A 69 -1.73 -3.77 2.52
N ASP A 70 -2.53 -2.75 2.23
CA ASP A 70 -2.63 -2.10 0.92
C ASP A 70 -1.29 -1.59 0.38
N VAL A 71 -0.28 -1.35 1.22
CA VAL A 71 1.07 -0.96 0.79
C VAL A 71 1.79 -2.07 0.02
N ALA A 72 1.40 -3.33 0.21
CA ALA A 72 1.97 -4.52 -0.41
C ALA A 72 0.94 -5.36 -1.20
N ASP A 73 -0.34 -4.97 -1.20
CA ASP A 73 -1.43 -5.64 -1.91
C ASP A 73 -2.08 -4.69 -2.91
N HIS A 74 -1.82 -4.88 -4.19
CA HIS A 74 -2.43 -4.09 -5.28
C HIS A 74 -3.70 -4.74 -5.85
N VAL A 75 -4.13 -5.89 -5.32
CA VAL A 75 -5.20 -6.71 -5.91
C VAL A 75 -6.47 -6.66 -5.06
N TYR A 76 -6.39 -6.99 -3.78
CA TYR A 76 -7.59 -7.18 -2.96
C TYR A 76 -8.00 -5.90 -2.25
N LEU A 77 -7.06 -5.18 -1.61
CA LEU A 77 -7.30 -3.86 -1.03
C LEU A 77 -8.55 -3.81 -0.11
N GLN A 78 -8.71 -4.84 0.74
CA GLN A 78 -9.83 -4.96 1.67
C GLN A 78 -9.34 -4.88 3.11
N ALA A 79 -10.17 -4.29 3.98
CA ALA A 79 -9.87 -4.24 5.41
C ALA A 79 -9.53 -5.63 6.00
N ILE A 80 -10.23 -6.68 5.57
CA ILE A 80 -9.99 -8.04 6.08
C ILE A 80 -8.71 -8.68 5.53
N THR A 81 -8.33 -8.40 4.27
CA THR A 81 -7.06 -8.91 3.72
C THR A 81 -5.89 -8.19 4.37
N SER A 82 -6.02 -6.89 4.58
CA SER A 82 -5.02 -6.07 5.27
C SER A 82 -4.87 -6.44 6.75
N ALA A 83 -5.96 -6.76 7.45
CA ALA A 83 -5.90 -7.30 8.80
C ALA A 83 -5.19 -8.67 8.85
N GLY A 84 -5.48 -9.56 7.90
CA GLY A 84 -4.79 -10.85 7.77
C GLY A 84 -3.29 -10.68 7.54
N ALA A 85 -2.90 -9.81 6.62
CA ALA A 85 -1.50 -9.47 6.36
C ALA A 85 -0.81 -8.86 7.59
N GLY A 86 -1.50 -7.99 8.32
CA GLY A 86 -0.97 -7.40 9.56
C GLY A 86 -0.69 -8.46 10.64
N CYS A 87 -1.57 -9.45 10.77
CA CYS A 87 -1.35 -10.60 11.67
C CYS A 87 -0.10 -11.40 11.25
N MET A 88 0.07 -11.68 9.96
CA MET A 88 1.25 -12.38 9.45
C MET A 88 2.54 -11.59 9.74
N ALA A 89 2.55 -10.27 9.49
CA ALA A 89 3.72 -9.43 9.74
C ALA A 89 4.11 -9.36 11.21
N ALA A 90 3.15 -9.37 12.13
CA ALA A 90 3.44 -9.43 13.56
C ALA A 90 4.13 -10.75 13.95
N LEU A 91 3.66 -11.88 13.43
CA LEU A 91 4.23 -13.20 13.70
C LEU A 91 5.60 -13.39 13.03
N ASP A 92 5.79 -12.86 11.82
CA ASP A 92 7.08 -12.88 11.13
C ASP A 92 8.12 -12.03 11.90
N ALA A 93 7.72 -10.84 12.38
CA ALA A 93 8.57 -9.99 13.21
C ALA A 93 8.90 -10.61 14.57
N GLU A 94 7.93 -11.24 15.23
CA GLU A 94 8.15 -11.97 16.49
C GLU A 94 9.23 -13.05 16.32
N ARG A 95 9.08 -13.91 15.30
CA ARG A 95 10.04 -14.98 15.00
C ARG A 95 11.44 -14.44 14.70
N TYR A 96 11.52 -13.35 13.94
CA TYR A 96 12.79 -12.69 13.64
C TYR A 96 13.48 -12.21 14.93
N LEU A 97 12.75 -11.50 15.79
CA LEU A 97 13.27 -10.97 17.05
C LEU A 97 13.66 -12.08 18.04
N ASP A 98 12.92 -13.17 18.09
CA ASP A 98 13.28 -14.33 18.91
C ASP A 98 14.55 -15.02 18.40
N GLY A 99 14.70 -15.19 17.09
CA GLY A 99 15.92 -15.71 16.48
C GLY A 99 17.17 -14.85 16.79
N LEU A 100 17.01 -13.52 16.90
CA LEU A 100 18.10 -12.63 17.32
C LEU A 100 18.49 -12.83 18.78
N LYS A 101 17.56 -13.18 19.67
CA LYS A 101 17.87 -13.49 21.08
C LYS A 101 18.68 -14.77 21.18
N ASP A 102 18.32 -15.79 20.42
CA ASP A 102 19.00 -17.09 20.43
C ASP A 102 20.43 -17.00 19.87
N ALA A 103 20.68 -16.09 18.93
CA ALA A 103 22.01 -15.83 18.37
C ALA A 103 22.93 -14.99 19.28
N ALA A 104 22.39 -14.38 20.34
CA ALA A 104 23.12 -13.49 21.24
C ALA A 104 23.70 -14.20 22.50
N PHE A 105 23.57 -15.53 22.58
CA PHE A 105 24.12 -16.41 23.62
C PHE A 105 25.01 -17.50 23.02
#